data_AF-A0A2N1QMK4-F1
#
_entry.id   AF-A0A2N1QMK4-F1
#
_cell.length_a   1.000
_cell.length_b   1.000
_cell.length_c   1.000
_cell.angle_alpha   90.00
_cell.angle_beta   90.00
_cell.angle_gamma   90.00
#
_symmetry.space_group_name_H-M   'P 1'
#
loop_
_entity.id
_entity.type
_entity.pdbx_description
1 polymer ?
#
loop_
_entity_poly.entity_id
_entity_poly.type
_entity_poly.pdbx_seq_one_letter_code
_entity_poly.pdbx_strand_id
1 'polypeptide(L)'
;MEMTFSVEIGGRPLEFSTGKVAKQAGGAVVAAHGETTVLTTACITDKPRTGIDFFPLLVDFEERFYSAGKIPGGFIKREGRPSETAILSCRMVDRSIRSLFDETMRHDVHVVSTVLSVDQVNPPNVLAINAASAALTISDIPWGGPVGAVRIGRLGDEFVVNPTEEQMLESTLDLLVAGHLDGVTMVECGSKEIAEDLLVDALELAQNEIKKIVGLFNEMRAAVGREKLVLPSAPSFPDIDAWAKENLTGAIRDAVKIHEKKPRGDAISAARNKLQEHFQAQYPESGDYVAGLIDEMVKKTMRSLIVDERTRADGRRMDELRKITCETGVLPRVHGSALFTRGETQALVVTTLGMMGVDDQILDGLKQDEPAKRFILHYNFPPFSVGEVRPMRGPGRREIGH
;
A
#
# COMPACT_ATOMS: atom_id res chain seq x y z
N MET A 1 -23.16 21.00 -11.83
CA MET A 1 -23.89 21.28 -10.57
C MET A 1 -23.16 20.52 -9.48
N GLU A 2 -22.97 21.10 -8.31
CA GLU A 2 -22.36 20.40 -7.17
C GLU A 2 -23.37 19.38 -6.63
N MET A 3 -22.90 18.17 -6.32
CA MET A 3 -23.71 17.14 -5.66
C MET A 3 -22.94 16.66 -4.43
N THR A 4 -23.67 16.46 -3.33
CA THR A 4 -23.12 16.04 -2.03
C THR A 4 -23.84 14.79 -1.56
N PHE A 5 -23.06 13.82 -1.09
CA PHE A 5 -23.50 12.54 -0.57
C PHE A 5 -22.96 12.41 0.86
N SER A 6 -23.71 11.78 1.76
CA SER A 6 -23.32 11.66 3.17
C SER A 6 -23.65 10.28 3.72
N VAL A 7 -22.79 9.77 4.60
CA VAL A 7 -22.99 8.53 5.36
C VAL A 7 -22.55 8.73 6.79
N GLU A 8 -23.30 8.19 7.75
CA GLU A 8 -22.95 8.25 9.16
C GLU A 8 -22.03 7.08 9.53
N ILE A 9 -20.83 7.40 10.06
CA ILE A 9 -19.82 6.44 10.50
C ILE A 9 -19.35 6.84 11.90
N GLY A 10 -19.42 5.92 12.86
CA GLY A 10 -19.06 6.22 14.25
C GLY A 10 -19.89 7.36 14.85
N GLY A 11 -21.16 7.48 14.46
CA GLY A 11 -22.08 8.52 14.93
C GLY A 11 -21.82 9.93 14.37
N ARG A 12 -20.95 10.06 13.36
CA ARG A 12 -20.59 11.35 12.75
C ARG A 12 -20.66 11.27 11.22
N PRO A 13 -21.05 12.35 10.53
CA PRO A 13 -21.17 12.33 9.09
C PRO A 13 -19.79 12.31 8.41
N LEU A 14 -19.69 11.51 7.34
CA LEU A 14 -18.69 11.63 6.29
C LEU A 14 -19.38 12.13 5.04
N GLU A 15 -18.93 13.27 4.53
CA GLU A 15 -19.53 13.92 3.37
C GLU A 15 -18.61 13.88 2.16
N PHE A 16 -19.17 13.67 0.97
CA PHE A 16 -18.45 13.58 -0.28
C PHE A 16 -19.14 14.44 -1.34
N SER A 17 -18.46 15.47 -1.82
CA SER A 17 -18.97 16.42 -2.81
C SER A 17 -18.20 16.34 -4.12
N THR A 18 -18.90 16.47 -5.25
CA THR A 18 -18.28 16.44 -6.59
C THR A 18 -18.98 17.40 -7.57
N GLY A 19 -18.34 17.66 -8.72
CA GLY A 19 -18.90 18.48 -9.80
C GLY A 19 -18.55 19.98 -9.75
N LYS A 20 -17.84 20.44 -8.72
CA LYS A 20 -17.46 21.86 -8.54
C LYS A 20 -16.02 22.18 -8.93
N VAL A 21 -15.05 21.44 -8.41
CA VAL A 21 -13.61 21.68 -8.60
C VAL A 21 -12.96 20.54 -9.38
N ALA A 22 -11.76 20.80 -9.94
CA ALA A 22 -10.94 19.82 -10.67
C ALA A 22 -11.70 19.05 -11.78
N LYS A 23 -12.59 19.74 -12.51
CA LYS A 23 -13.49 19.14 -13.52
C LYS A 23 -12.80 18.43 -14.69
N GLN A 24 -11.51 18.71 -14.90
CA GLN A 24 -10.70 18.08 -15.94
C GLN A 24 -10.15 16.70 -15.53
N ALA A 25 -10.17 16.36 -14.22
CA ALA A 25 -9.76 15.03 -13.77
C ALA A 25 -10.77 13.97 -14.23
N GLY A 26 -10.31 12.71 -14.30
CA GLY A 26 -11.17 11.55 -14.53
C GLY A 26 -12.23 11.44 -13.43
N GLY A 27 -11.80 11.58 -12.18
CA GLY A 27 -12.67 11.75 -11.02
C GLY A 27 -12.13 12.79 -10.03
N ALA A 28 -13.01 13.52 -9.37
CA ALA A 28 -12.66 14.52 -8.36
C ALA A 28 -13.71 14.57 -7.24
N VAL A 29 -13.27 14.42 -5.99
CA VAL A 29 -14.14 14.41 -4.81
C VAL A 29 -13.52 15.28 -3.73
N VAL A 30 -14.33 16.17 -3.16
CA VAL A 30 -14.02 16.86 -1.90
C VAL A 30 -14.71 16.09 -0.79
N ALA A 31 -13.94 15.46 0.08
CA ALA A 31 -14.45 14.73 1.24
C ALA A 31 -14.27 15.55 2.51
N ALA A 32 -15.23 15.47 3.43
CA ALA A 32 -15.20 16.16 4.70
C ALA A 32 -15.59 15.25 5.88
N HIS A 33 -14.93 15.46 7.02
CA HIS A 33 -15.30 14.89 8.31
C HIS A 33 -15.06 15.94 9.39
N GLY A 34 -16.13 16.44 10.01
CA GLY A 34 -16.05 17.68 10.78
C GLY A 34 -15.65 18.84 9.87
N GLU A 35 -14.64 19.62 10.25
CA GLU A 35 -14.11 20.71 9.41
C GLU A 35 -12.81 20.31 8.68
N THR A 36 -12.35 19.07 8.87
CA THR A 36 -11.26 18.49 8.07
C THR A 36 -11.76 18.14 6.67
N THR A 37 -11.09 18.67 5.64
CA THR A 37 -11.48 18.54 4.24
C THR A 37 -10.29 18.13 3.37
N VAL A 38 -10.51 17.14 2.49
CA VAL A 38 -9.52 16.64 1.53
C VAL A 38 -10.10 16.67 0.12
N LEU A 39 -9.37 17.25 -0.83
CA LEU A 39 -9.65 17.10 -2.26
C LEU A 39 -8.85 15.94 -2.82
N THR A 40 -9.53 14.93 -3.34
CA THR A 40 -8.89 13.82 -4.05
C THR A 40 -9.25 13.81 -5.52
N THR A 41 -8.24 13.67 -6.37
CA THR A 41 -8.39 13.57 -7.82
C THR A 41 -7.79 12.26 -8.32
N ALA A 42 -8.38 11.68 -9.36
CA ALA A 42 -7.91 10.48 -10.04
C ALA A 42 -7.82 10.74 -11.54
N CYS A 43 -6.65 10.49 -12.11
CA CYS A 43 -6.35 10.68 -13.52
C CYS A 43 -5.68 9.42 -14.10
N ILE A 44 -5.91 9.17 -15.38
CA ILE A 44 -5.26 8.12 -16.17
C ILE A 44 -4.69 8.74 -17.44
N THR A 45 -3.56 8.21 -17.94
CA THR A 45 -3.00 8.63 -19.23
C THR A 45 -3.79 8.04 -20.41
N ASP A 46 -3.81 8.74 -21.54
CA ASP A 46 -4.46 8.24 -22.77
C ASP A 46 -3.73 7.05 -23.41
N LYS A 47 -2.42 6.94 -23.16
CA LYS A 47 -1.55 5.91 -23.74
C LYS A 47 -0.87 5.10 -22.64
N PRO A 48 -0.65 3.80 -22.86
CA PRO A 48 0.11 2.97 -21.94
C PRO A 48 1.60 3.35 -22.00
N ARG A 49 2.28 3.17 -20.88
CA ARG A 49 3.73 3.34 -20.79
C ARG A 49 4.44 2.13 -21.37
N THR A 50 5.46 2.38 -22.19
CA THR A 50 6.26 1.35 -22.86
C THR A 50 7.48 0.97 -22.04
N GLY A 51 7.91 -0.30 -22.09
CA GLY A 51 9.15 -0.76 -21.46
C GLY A 51 9.07 -0.89 -19.94
N ILE A 52 7.86 -1.06 -19.39
CA ILE A 52 7.64 -1.34 -17.96
C ILE A 52 6.89 -2.66 -17.80
N ASP A 53 7.27 -3.42 -16.77
CA ASP A 53 6.73 -4.75 -16.45
C ASP A 53 5.74 -4.73 -15.27
N PHE A 54 5.42 -3.55 -14.73
CA PHE A 54 4.53 -3.38 -13.58
C PHE A 54 3.40 -2.38 -13.87
N PHE A 55 2.33 -2.42 -13.07
CA PHE A 55 1.25 -1.41 -13.12
C PHE A 55 1.69 -0.09 -12.46
N PRO A 56 1.78 1.03 -13.23
CA PRO A 56 2.28 2.30 -12.72
C PRO A 56 1.20 3.14 -12.02
N LEU A 57 0.84 2.75 -10.80
CA LEU A 57 0.05 3.60 -9.88
C LEU A 57 0.96 4.54 -9.08
N LEU A 58 0.68 5.83 -9.17
CA LEU A 58 1.22 6.88 -8.33
C LEU A 58 0.13 7.38 -7.38
N VAL A 59 0.50 7.51 -6.10
CA VAL A 59 -0.37 8.08 -5.07
C VAL A 59 0.39 9.16 -4.34
N ASP A 60 -0.17 10.36 -4.28
CA ASP A 60 0.39 11.48 -3.53
C ASP A 60 -0.62 12.00 -2.49
N PHE A 61 -0.08 12.39 -1.34
CA PHE A 61 -0.80 12.98 -0.23
C PHE A 61 -0.10 14.29 0.09
N GLU A 62 -0.77 15.39 -0.26
CA GLU A 62 -0.23 16.75 -0.22
C GLU A 62 -0.76 17.46 1.02
N GLU A 63 0.12 17.64 1.99
CA GLU A 63 -0.13 18.47 3.18
C GLU A 63 0.12 19.93 2.82
N ARG A 64 -0.92 20.77 2.96
CA ARG A 64 -0.81 22.21 2.75
C ARG A 64 -0.88 22.92 4.08
N PHE A 65 0.11 23.72 4.44
CA PHE A 65 0.18 24.32 5.78
C PHE A 65 -0.96 25.32 6.01
N TYR A 66 -1.46 25.94 4.93
CA TYR A 66 -2.65 26.77 5.00
C TYR A 66 -3.88 26.02 5.54
N SER A 67 -3.93 24.69 5.38
CA SER A 67 -5.06 23.88 5.88
C SER A 67 -5.18 23.93 7.39
N ALA A 68 -4.10 24.22 8.10
CA ALA A 68 -4.04 24.43 9.55
C ALA A 68 -3.89 25.92 9.93
N GLY A 69 -4.01 26.85 8.97
CA GLY A 69 -3.74 28.27 9.19
C GLY A 69 -2.27 28.60 9.45
N LYS A 70 -1.34 27.71 9.09
CA LYS A 70 0.11 27.86 9.34
C LYS A 70 0.84 28.39 8.10
N ILE A 71 1.91 29.15 8.32
CA ILE A 71 2.93 29.43 7.29
C ILE A 71 4.04 28.39 7.45
N PRO A 72 4.53 27.74 6.37
CA PRO A 72 5.61 26.77 6.45
C PRO A 72 6.84 27.28 7.22
N GLY A 73 7.39 26.41 8.06
CA GLY A 73 8.67 26.63 8.73
C GLY A 73 9.86 26.74 7.76
N GLY A 74 11.05 26.99 8.30
CA GLY A 74 12.29 27.08 7.53
C GLY A 74 12.50 28.41 6.77
N PHE A 75 13.57 28.45 5.97
CA PHE A 75 14.00 29.64 5.23
C PHE A 75 13.09 29.94 4.03
N ILE A 76 12.70 28.91 3.29
CA ILE A 76 11.79 29.02 2.16
C ILE A 76 10.36 28.83 2.67
N LYS A 77 9.52 29.87 2.56
CA LYS A 77 8.12 29.86 3.03
C LYS A 77 7.18 29.15 2.06
N ARG A 78 7.48 27.88 1.77
CA ARG A 78 6.73 27.02 0.83
C ARG A 78 6.90 25.55 1.22
N GLU A 79 5.84 24.76 1.07
CA GLU A 79 5.92 23.31 1.27
C GLU A 79 6.89 22.67 0.26
N GLY A 80 7.75 21.81 0.78
CA GLY A 80 8.82 21.15 0.02
C GLY A 80 8.57 19.65 -0.14
N ARG A 81 9.56 18.85 0.26
CA ARG A 81 9.45 17.39 0.24
C ARG A 81 8.34 16.94 1.21
N PRO A 82 7.54 15.91 0.84
CA PRO A 82 6.55 15.32 1.74
C PRO A 82 7.15 14.88 3.08
N SER A 83 6.39 15.09 4.16
CA SER A 83 6.70 14.64 5.52
C SER A 83 6.64 13.11 5.66
N GLU A 84 7.14 12.57 6.78
CA GLU A 84 6.98 11.14 7.12
C GLU A 84 5.48 10.77 7.14
N THR A 85 4.65 11.56 7.82
CA THR A 85 3.21 11.38 7.93
C THR A 85 2.49 11.42 6.58
N ALA A 86 2.88 12.34 5.68
CA ALA A 86 2.35 12.40 4.33
C ALA A 86 2.73 11.14 3.52
N ILE A 87 3.97 10.68 3.62
CA ILE A 87 4.44 9.47 2.93
C ILE A 87 3.71 8.22 3.45
N LEU A 88 3.50 8.11 4.75
CA LEU A 88 2.72 7.02 5.34
C LEU A 88 1.27 7.06 4.86
N SER A 89 0.64 8.25 4.85
CA SER A 89 -0.71 8.43 4.32
C SER A 89 -0.82 8.05 2.84
N CYS A 90 0.18 8.41 2.01
CA CYS A 90 0.27 7.95 0.62
C CYS A 90 0.25 6.41 0.53
N ARG A 91 1.03 5.74 1.39
CA ARG A 91 1.14 4.27 1.38
C ARG A 91 -0.14 3.60 1.82
N MET A 92 -0.87 4.19 2.77
CA MET A 92 -2.15 3.66 3.24
C MET A 92 -3.20 3.75 2.13
N VAL A 93 -3.27 4.87 1.42
CA VAL A 93 -4.13 5.01 0.22
C VAL A 93 -3.70 3.99 -0.84
N ASP A 94 -2.41 3.94 -1.21
CA ASP A 94 -1.88 3.02 -2.23
C ASP A 94 -2.21 1.55 -1.93
N ARG A 95 -1.92 1.08 -0.71
CA ARG A 95 -2.20 -0.30 -0.29
C ARG A 95 -3.69 -0.63 -0.29
N SER A 96 -4.55 0.36 -0.06
CA SER A 96 -6.01 0.17 -0.05
C SER A 96 -6.61 -0.02 -1.44
N ILE A 97 -6.01 0.60 -2.47
CA ILE A 97 -6.60 0.65 -3.82
C ILE A 97 -5.85 -0.18 -4.86
N ARG A 98 -4.55 -0.44 -4.67
CA ARG A 98 -3.65 -0.98 -5.72
C ARG A 98 -4.06 -2.36 -6.22
N SER A 99 -4.46 -3.26 -5.32
CA SER A 99 -4.80 -4.65 -5.64
C SER A 99 -6.08 -4.80 -6.46
N LEU A 100 -6.87 -3.73 -6.58
CA LEU A 100 -8.14 -3.70 -7.29
C LEU A 100 -8.02 -3.17 -8.72
N PHE A 101 -6.81 -2.83 -9.16
CA PHE A 101 -6.53 -2.58 -10.57
C PHE A 101 -6.12 -3.87 -11.26
N ASP A 102 -6.38 -3.95 -12.56
CA ASP A 102 -5.84 -5.02 -13.40
C ASP A 102 -4.31 -4.94 -13.43
N GLU A 103 -3.63 -6.03 -13.06
CA GLU A 103 -2.17 -6.10 -13.02
C GLU A 103 -1.51 -5.97 -14.40
N THR A 104 -2.27 -6.19 -15.48
CA THR A 104 -1.83 -6.04 -16.87
C THR A 104 -1.92 -4.61 -17.39
N MET A 105 -2.61 -3.72 -16.66
CA MET A 105 -2.71 -2.32 -17.04
C MET A 105 -1.33 -1.64 -17.03
N ARG A 106 -1.05 -0.85 -18.07
CA ARG A 106 0.20 -0.09 -18.22
C ARG A 106 0.00 1.42 -18.38
N HIS A 107 -1.23 1.90 -18.23
CA HIS A 107 -1.52 3.34 -18.18
C HIS A 107 -1.09 3.88 -16.81
N ASP A 108 -0.43 5.04 -16.79
CA ASP A 108 -0.12 5.70 -15.53
C ASP A 108 -1.43 6.17 -14.90
N VAL A 109 -1.68 5.72 -13.68
CA VAL A 109 -2.80 6.17 -12.86
C VAL A 109 -2.24 7.03 -11.74
N HIS A 110 -2.77 8.23 -11.59
CA HIS A 110 -2.34 9.16 -10.54
C HIS A 110 -3.52 9.52 -9.65
N VAL A 111 -3.38 9.23 -8.36
CA VAL A 111 -4.34 9.61 -7.33
C VAL A 111 -3.69 10.62 -6.38
N VAL A 112 -4.21 11.83 -6.32
CA VAL A 112 -3.66 12.90 -5.48
C VAL A 112 -4.70 13.33 -4.47
N SER A 113 -4.38 13.22 -3.18
CA SER A 113 -5.18 13.73 -2.07
C SER A 113 -4.50 14.97 -1.49
N THR A 114 -5.17 16.13 -1.55
CA THR A 114 -4.67 17.40 -1.00
C THR A 114 -5.50 17.80 0.20
N VAL A 115 -4.85 17.98 1.35
CA VAL A 115 -5.53 18.47 2.56
C VAL A 115 -5.82 19.96 2.40
N LEU A 116 -7.10 20.33 2.40
CA LEU A 116 -7.56 21.70 2.20
C LEU A 116 -7.83 22.42 3.53
N SER A 117 -8.33 21.69 4.54
CA SER A 117 -8.62 22.19 5.88
C SER A 117 -8.40 21.06 6.89
N VAL A 118 -7.91 21.36 8.09
CA VAL A 118 -7.79 20.41 9.19
C VAL A 118 -8.24 21.04 10.51
N ASP A 119 -9.18 20.37 11.18
CA ASP A 119 -9.84 20.86 12.40
C ASP A 119 -9.13 20.48 13.70
N GLN A 120 -7.99 19.79 13.60
CA GLN A 120 -7.20 19.25 14.71
C GLN A 120 -7.91 18.17 15.56
N VAL A 121 -9.14 17.80 15.21
CA VAL A 121 -9.94 16.77 15.87
C VAL A 121 -9.96 15.48 15.05
N ASN A 122 -10.06 15.62 13.74
CA ASN A 122 -10.23 14.53 12.78
C ASN A 122 -9.02 14.42 11.86
N PRO A 123 -8.28 13.30 11.89
CA PRO A 123 -7.12 13.12 11.04
C PRO A 123 -7.53 12.93 9.57
N PRO A 124 -6.80 13.53 8.61
CA PRO A 124 -7.16 13.49 7.18
C PRO A 124 -6.84 12.14 6.50
N ASN A 125 -6.08 11.24 7.14
CA ASN A 125 -5.56 10.03 6.51
C ASN A 125 -6.65 9.02 6.12
N VAL A 126 -7.57 8.67 7.03
CA VAL A 126 -8.73 7.79 6.75
C VAL A 126 -9.63 8.42 5.71
N LEU A 127 -9.88 9.73 5.84
CA LEU A 127 -10.71 10.50 4.92
C LEU A 127 -10.14 10.46 3.49
N ALA A 128 -8.83 10.53 3.33
CA ALA A 128 -8.18 10.46 2.01
C ALA A 128 -8.29 9.08 1.35
N ILE A 129 -8.29 7.97 2.11
CA ILE A 129 -8.54 6.63 1.54
C ILE A 129 -9.96 6.57 0.97
N ASN A 130 -10.93 7.05 1.75
CA ASN A 130 -12.33 7.11 1.34
C ASN A 130 -12.52 8.05 0.13
N ALA A 131 -11.90 9.22 0.13
CA ALA A 131 -11.94 10.18 -0.97
C ALA A 131 -11.30 9.63 -2.26
N ALA A 132 -10.18 8.90 -2.14
CA ALA A 132 -9.54 8.21 -3.27
C ALA A 132 -10.45 7.14 -3.87
N SER A 133 -11.06 6.33 -3.01
CA SER A 133 -12.04 5.32 -3.43
C SER A 133 -13.23 5.96 -4.14
N ALA A 134 -13.82 7.02 -3.59
CA ALA A 134 -14.91 7.75 -4.22
C ALA A 134 -14.50 8.34 -5.58
N ALA A 135 -13.33 8.98 -5.67
CA ALA A 135 -12.83 9.58 -6.91
C ALA A 135 -12.58 8.53 -8.00
N LEU A 136 -11.99 7.38 -7.67
CA LEU A 136 -11.81 6.26 -8.60
C LEU A 136 -13.14 5.60 -8.99
N THR A 137 -14.10 5.59 -8.08
CA THR A 137 -15.43 5.02 -8.33
C THR A 137 -16.19 5.81 -9.38
N ILE A 138 -16.18 7.15 -9.28
CA ILE A 138 -16.89 8.02 -10.23
C ILE A 138 -16.10 8.32 -11.50
N SER A 139 -14.80 7.98 -11.56
CA SER A 139 -13.98 8.19 -12.75
C SER A 139 -14.28 7.18 -13.86
N ASP A 140 -13.68 7.40 -15.01
CA ASP A 140 -13.62 6.50 -16.16
C ASP A 140 -12.54 5.39 -16.00
N ILE A 141 -11.75 5.42 -14.94
CA ILE A 141 -10.62 4.48 -14.74
C ILE A 141 -11.15 3.08 -14.40
N PRO A 142 -10.74 2.02 -15.12
CA PRO A 142 -11.09 0.64 -14.80
C PRO A 142 -10.48 0.22 -13.45
N TRP A 143 -11.34 0.00 -12.48
CA TRP A 143 -10.95 -0.29 -11.10
C TRP A 143 -12.05 -1.12 -10.42
N GLY A 144 -11.64 -2.19 -9.73
CA GLY A 144 -12.50 -3.20 -9.12
C GLY A 144 -12.99 -2.86 -7.70
N GLY A 145 -12.92 -1.60 -7.28
CA GLY A 145 -13.52 -1.14 -6.03
C GLY A 145 -15.06 -0.97 -6.13
N PRO A 146 -15.69 -0.18 -5.24
CA PRO A 146 -15.07 0.69 -4.23
C PRO A 146 -14.51 -0.06 -3.00
N VAL A 147 -13.67 0.65 -2.24
CA VAL A 147 -13.32 0.31 -0.85
C VAL A 147 -13.85 1.36 0.12
N GLY A 148 -14.14 0.95 1.34
CA GLY A 148 -14.30 1.85 2.49
C GLY A 148 -13.14 1.69 3.45
N ALA A 149 -12.86 2.70 4.26
CA ALA A 149 -11.85 2.65 5.30
C ALA A 149 -12.32 3.33 6.59
N VAL A 150 -11.95 2.74 7.72
CA VAL A 150 -12.21 3.24 9.06
C VAL A 150 -11.01 3.01 9.97
N ARG A 151 -10.92 3.79 11.04
CA ARG A 151 -9.98 3.55 12.15
C ARG A 151 -10.77 3.11 13.38
N ILE A 152 -10.32 2.07 14.06
CA ILE A 152 -10.90 1.55 15.29
C ILE A 152 -9.91 1.84 16.43
N GLY A 153 -10.41 2.58 17.42
CA GLY A 153 -9.75 2.76 18.71
C GLY A 153 -10.35 1.86 19.78
N ARG A 154 -9.66 1.72 20.91
CA ARG A 154 -10.19 1.06 22.10
C ARG A 154 -9.91 1.92 23.34
N LEU A 155 -10.96 2.49 23.92
CA LEU A 155 -10.93 3.31 25.13
C LEU A 155 -11.45 2.46 26.30
N GLY A 156 -10.59 2.14 27.26
CA GLY A 156 -10.92 1.15 28.28
C GLY A 156 -11.29 -0.20 27.62
N ASP A 157 -12.55 -0.62 27.79
CA ASP A 157 -13.06 -1.87 27.23
C ASP A 157 -13.98 -1.69 26.01
N GLU A 158 -14.14 -0.46 25.52
CA GLU A 158 -15.05 -0.16 24.41
C GLU A 158 -14.30 0.18 23.11
N PHE A 159 -14.79 -0.35 21.99
CA PHE A 159 -14.33 0.04 20.67
C PHE A 159 -15.00 1.34 20.21
N VAL A 160 -14.20 2.22 19.63
CA VAL A 160 -14.64 3.49 19.06
C VAL A 160 -14.30 3.54 17.58
N VAL A 161 -15.30 3.79 16.74
CA VAL A 161 -15.12 3.96 15.29
C VAL A 161 -14.74 5.40 14.99
N ASN A 162 -13.70 5.57 14.16
CA ASN A 162 -13.08 6.83 13.80
C ASN A 162 -12.88 7.73 15.04
N PRO A 163 -12.09 7.30 16.04
CA PRO A 163 -11.81 8.10 17.22
C PRO A 163 -11.14 9.44 16.83
N THR A 164 -11.40 10.46 17.62
CA THR A 164 -10.73 11.78 17.52
C THR A 164 -9.26 11.68 17.89
N GLU A 165 -8.47 12.69 17.52
CA GLU A 165 -7.05 12.80 17.91
C GLU A 165 -6.86 12.74 19.44
N GLU A 166 -7.74 13.37 20.22
CA GLU A 166 -7.70 13.34 21.68
C GLU A 166 -7.99 11.95 22.24
N GLN A 167 -9.05 11.29 21.74
CA GLN A 167 -9.37 9.90 22.12
C GLN A 167 -8.22 8.94 21.78
N MET A 168 -7.52 9.16 20.67
CA MET A 168 -6.40 8.31 20.28
C MET A 168 -5.23 8.34 21.26
N LEU A 169 -5.06 9.40 22.05
CA LEU A 169 -4.02 9.47 23.09
C LEU A 169 -4.24 8.44 24.20
N GLU A 170 -5.50 8.19 24.54
CA GLU A 170 -5.89 7.22 25.58
C GLU A 170 -6.10 5.81 25.02
N SER A 171 -6.23 5.69 23.70
CA SER A 171 -6.51 4.42 23.05
C SER A 171 -5.43 3.37 23.30
N THR A 172 -5.87 2.13 23.49
CA THR A 172 -5.01 0.94 23.53
C THR A 172 -4.84 0.28 22.16
N LEU A 173 -5.68 0.66 21.18
CA LEU A 173 -5.70 0.16 19.81
C LEU A 173 -5.67 1.33 18.81
N ASP A 174 -4.84 1.27 17.78
CA ASP A 174 -4.93 2.07 16.56
C ASP A 174 -5.01 1.08 15.40
N LEU A 175 -6.22 0.69 15.03
CA LEU A 175 -6.45 -0.27 13.95
C LEU A 175 -7.10 0.44 12.77
N LEU A 176 -6.36 0.66 11.70
CA LEU A 176 -6.91 1.14 10.45
C LEU A 176 -7.16 -0.02 9.50
N VAL A 177 -8.38 -0.06 8.96
CA VAL A 177 -8.84 -1.14 8.09
C VAL A 177 -9.43 -0.52 6.83
N ALA A 178 -9.09 -1.07 5.68
CA ALA A 178 -9.76 -0.80 4.42
C ALA A 178 -10.21 -2.10 3.75
N GLY A 179 -11.35 -2.08 3.05
CA GLY A 179 -11.93 -3.27 2.44
C GLY A 179 -13.07 -2.97 1.46
N HIS A 180 -13.46 -3.99 0.69
CA HIS A 180 -14.68 -3.99 -0.13
C HIS A 180 -15.80 -4.77 0.60
N LEU A 181 -16.96 -4.95 -0.04
CA LEU A 181 -18.13 -5.63 0.56
C LEU A 181 -17.80 -7.02 1.13
N ASP A 182 -16.99 -7.78 0.40
CA ASP A 182 -16.74 -9.21 0.67
C ASP A 182 -15.45 -9.45 1.47
N GLY A 183 -14.66 -8.42 1.77
CA GLY A 183 -13.43 -8.63 2.54
C GLY A 183 -12.53 -7.41 2.70
N VAL A 184 -11.56 -7.60 3.60
CA VAL A 184 -10.53 -6.62 3.95
C VAL A 184 -9.39 -6.67 2.93
N THR A 185 -8.98 -5.50 2.43
CA THR A 185 -7.85 -5.36 1.50
C THR A 185 -6.58 -4.90 2.22
N MET A 186 -6.70 -4.14 3.31
CA MET A 186 -5.57 -3.56 4.01
C MET A 186 -5.86 -3.42 5.51
N VAL A 187 -4.84 -3.75 6.31
CA VAL A 187 -4.80 -3.51 7.76
C VAL A 187 -3.48 -2.84 8.11
N GLU A 188 -3.55 -1.80 8.94
CA GLU A 188 -2.43 -1.17 9.62
C GLU A 188 -2.78 -1.05 11.10
N CYS A 189 -1.95 -1.62 11.99
CA CYS A 189 -2.31 -1.75 13.40
C CYS A 189 -1.15 -1.41 14.33
N GLY A 190 -1.41 -0.58 15.34
CA GLY A 190 -0.61 -0.43 16.54
C GLY A 190 -1.45 -0.75 17.77
N SER A 191 -0.90 -1.46 18.75
CA SER A 191 -1.66 -1.86 19.96
C SER A 191 -0.79 -1.98 21.20
N LYS A 192 -1.38 -1.76 22.37
CA LYS A 192 -0.76 -1.98 23.68
C LYS A 192 -1.08 -3.40 24.19
N GLU A 193 -0.46 -4.40 23.56
CA GLU A 193 -0.56 -5.83 23.97
C GLU A 193 -2.01 -6.36 24.06
N ILE A 194 -2.82 -6.12 23.03
CA ILE A 194 -4.22 -6.57 22.98
C ILE A 194 -4.30 -8.03 22.51
N ALA A 195 -5.22 -8.79 23.09
CA ALA A 195 -5.48 -10.19 22.75
C ALA A 195 -6.04 -10.36 21.31
N GLU A 196 -5.76 -11.50 20.69
CA GLU A 196 -6.11 -11.76 19.29
C GLU A 196 -7.62 -11.81 19.03
N ASP A 197 -8.42 -12.30 19.97
CA ASP A 197 -9.88 -12.34 19.88
C ASP A 197 -10.48 -10.93 19.77
N LEU A 198 -10.02 -10.00 20.61
CA LEU A 198 -10.43 -8.60 20.54
C LEU A 198 -10.03 -7.92 19.23
N LEU A 199 -8.89 -8.30 18.62
CA LEU A 199 -8.51 -7.80 17.30
C LEU A 199 -9.46 -8.32 16.21
N VAL A 200 -9.96 -9.56 16.31
CA VAL A 200 -10.96 -10.10 15.39
C VAL A 200 -12.27 -9.34 15.54
N ASP A 201 -12.75 -9.10 16.76
CA ASP A 201 -13.96 -8.31 17.01
C ASP A 201 -13.86 -6.89 16.44
N ALA A 202 -12.69 -6.25 16.58
CA ALA A 202 -12.43 -4.93 16.01
C ALA A 202 -12.46 -4.94 14.46
N LEU A 203 -11.95 -6.00 13.82
CA LEU A 203 -12.02 -6.18 12.36
C LEU A 203 -13.45 -6.38 11.88
N GLU A 204 -14.27 -7.13 12.62
CA GLU A 204 -15.69 -7.32 12.29
C GLU A 204 -16.47 -6.00 12.39
N LEU A 205 -16.25 -5.22 13.45
CA LEU A 205 -16.81 -3.88 13.58
C LEU A 205 -16.39 -2.99 12.41
N ALA A 206 -15.11 -2.99 12.06
CA ALA A 206 -14.61 -2.23 10.93
C ALA A 206 -15.30 -2.62 9.61
N GLN A 207 -15.44 -3.92 9.33
CA GLN A 207 -16.08 -4.41 8.11
C GLN A 207 -17.55 -3.98 8.00
N ASN A 208 -18.28 -3.91 9.12
CA ASN A 208 -19.66 -3.44 9.14
C ASN A 208 -19.79 -1.95 8.76
N GLU A 209 -18.88 -1.11 9.23
CA GLU A 209 -18.83 0.32 8.86
C GLU A 209 -18.37 0.52 7.40
N ILE A 210 -17.38 -0.26 6.96
CA ILE A 210 -16.88 -0.24 5.58
C ILE A 210 -17.99 -0.52 4.57
N LYS A 211 -18.90 -1.47 4.86
CA LYS A 211 -20.05 -1.78 3.99
C LYS A 211 -20.96 -0.58 3.77
N LYS A 212 -21.17 0.28 4.78
CA LYS A 212 -21.97 1.50 4.66
C LYS A 212 -21.31 2.50 3.69
N ILE A 213 -20.00 2.70 3.83
CA ILE A 213 -19.21 3.59 2.94
C ILE A 213 -19.25 3.09 1.50
N VAL A 214 -19.04 1.78 1.29
CA VAL A 214 -19.12 1.17 -0.04
C VAL A 214 -20.52 1.34 -0.65
N GLY A 215 -21.58 1.18 0.16
CA GLY A 215 -22.96 1.48 -0.26
C GLY A 215 -23.09 2.90 -0.83
N LEU A 216 -22.62 3.90 -0.09
CA LEU A 216 -22.65 5.30 -0.54
C LEU A 216 -21.88 5.50 -1.86
N PHE A 217 -20.70 4.91 -2.01
CA PHE A 217 -19.92 5.07 -3.24
C PHE A 217 -20.57 4.41 -4.46
N ASN A 218 -21.32 3.31 -4.26
CA ASN A 218 -22.14 2.74 -5.32
C ASN A 218 -23.29 3.67 -5.73
N GLU A 219 -23.92 4.36 -4.77
CA GLU A 219 -24.93 5.38 -5.05
C GLU A 219 -24.33 6.57 -5.81
N MET A 220 -23.15 7.05 -5.40
CA MET A 220 -22.41 8.09 -6.12
C MET A 220 -22.11 7.66 -7.56
N ARG A 221 -21.65 6.42 -7.78
CA ARG A 221 -21.41 5.88 -9.12
C ARG A 221 -22.67 5.91 -9.98
N ALA A 222 -23.80 5.49 -9.43
CA ALA A 222 -25.07 5.46 -10.15
C ALA A 222 -25.56 6.87 -10.53
N ALA A 223 -25.32 7.86 -9.66
CA ALA A 223 -25.77 9.23 -9.88
C ALA A 223 -24.87 10.04 -10.83
N VAL A 224 -23.55 9.89 -10.73
CA VAL A 224 -22.58 10.78 -11.41
C VAL A 224 -21.35 10.07 -12.00
N GLY A 225 -21.28 8.74 -11.89
CA GLY A 225 -20.14 7.97 -12.39
C GLY A 225 -20.00 8.03 -13.91
N ARG A 226 -18.75 8.10 -14.38
CA ARG A 226 -18.44 7.99 -15.81
C ARG A 226 -18.41 6.53 -16.25
N GLU A 227 -18.63 6.32 -17.55
CA GLU A 227 -18.41 5.02 -18.17
C GLU A 227 -16.92 4.63 -18.07
N LYS A 228 -16.64 3.37 -17.74
CA LYS A 228 -15.27 2.89 -17.59
C LYS A 228 -14.62 2.72 -18.96
N LEU A 229 -13.36 3.13 -19.08
CA LEU A 229 -12.57 2.93 -20.29
C LEU A 229 -12.45 1.43 -20.61
N VAL A 230 -12.61 1.08 -21.87
CA VAL A 230 -12.29 -0.26 -22.35
C VAL A 230 -10.84 -0.24 -22.82
N LEU A 231 -9.94 -0.77 -21.98
CA LEU A 231 -8.54 -0.89 -22.34
C LEU A 231 -8.33 -2.13 -23.22
N PRO A 232 -7.43 -2.08 -24.22
CA PRO A 232 -7.08 -3.26 -25.01
C PRO A 232 -6.61 -4.39 -24.11
N SER A 233 -7.09 -5.61 -24.36
CA SER A 233 -6.57 -6.80 -23.68
C SER A 233 -5.08 -6.95 -23.96
N ALA A 234 -4.35 -7.53 -23.00
CA ALA A 234 -2.97 -7.89 -23.21
C ALA A 234 -2.82 -8.82 -24.43
N PRO A 235 -1.72 -8.73 -25.20
CA PRO A 235 -1.42 -9.70 -26.24
C PRO A 235 -1.50 -11.13 -25.72
N SER A 236 -2.03 -12.05 -26.51
CA SER A 236 -2.11 -13.48 -26.17
C SER A 236 -1.56 -14.31 -27.33
N PHE A 237 -0.80 -15.35 -27.00
CA PHE A 237 -0.17 -16.25 -27.96
C PHE A 237 -0.49 -17.71 -27.60
N PRO A 238 -1.64 -18.24 -28.06
CA PRO A 238 -2.11 -19.57 -27.66
C PRO A 238 -1.11 -20.71 -27.93
N ASP A 239 -0.33 -20.61 -28.99
CA ASP A 239 0.70 -21.60 -29.34
C ASP A 239 1.83 -21.63 -28.30
N ILE A 240 2.22 -20.46 -27.78
CA ILE A 240 3.21 -20.33 -26.70
C ILE A 240 2.65 -20.96 -25.42
N ASP A 241 1.39 -20.65 -25.08
CA ASP A 241 0.73 -21.18 -23.88
C ASP A 241 0.64 -22.70 -23.90
N ALA A 242 0.20 -23.26 -25.03
CA ALA A 242 0.04 -24.70 -25.21
C ALA A 242 1.40 -25.42 -25.08
N TRP A 243 2.42 -24.91 -25.78
CA TRP A 243 3.74 -25.52 -25.76
C TRP A 243 4.40 -25.42 -24.38
N ALA A 244 4.31 -24.27 -23.71
CA ALA A 244 4.86 -24.08 -22.38
C ALA A 244 4.21 -25.02 -21.37
N LYS A 245 2.88 -25.17 -21.43
CA LYS A 245 2.14 -26.11 -20.58
C LYS A 245 2.63 -27.54 -20.78
N GLU A 246 2.76 -27.99 -22.02
CA GLU A 246 3.19 -29.35 -22.36
C GLU A 246 4.66 -29.62 -21.99
N ASN A 247 5.56 -28.67 -22.23
CA ASN A 247 7.00 -28.91 -22.20
C ASN A 247 7.73 -28.38 -20.96
N LEU A 248 7.16 -27.42 -20.23
CA LEU A 248 7.85 -26.72 -19.13
C LEU A 248 7.23 -26.97 -17.76
N THR A 249 6.02 -27.51 -17.67
CA THR A 249 5.33 -27.71 -16.38
C THR A 249 6.16 -28.57 -15.42
N GLY A 250 6.75 -29.67 -15.90
CA GLY A 250 7.65 -30.51 -15.10
C GLY A 250 8.92 -29.76 -14.67
N ALA A 251 9.59 -29.11 -15.61
CA ALA A 251 10.82 -28.35 -15.33
C ALA A 251 10.60 -27.20 -14.34
N ILE A 252 9.50 -26.45 -14.47
CA ILE A 252 9.12 -25.39 -13.53
C ILE A 252 8.83 -25.97 -12.15
N ARG A 253 8.12 -27.10 -12.08
CA ARG A 253 7.84 -27.77 -10.81
C ARG A 253 9.11 -28.21 -10.09
N ASP A 254 10.08 -28.77 -10.81
CA ASP A 254 11.37 -29.13 -10.22
C ASP A 254 12.18 -27.90 -9.82
N ALA A 255 12.18 -26.84 -10.64
CA ALA A 255 12.85 -25.59 -10.34
C ALA A 255 12.29 -24.92 -9.07
N VAL A 256 10.96 -24.88 -8.91
CA VAL A 256 10.30 -24.29 -7.72
C VAL A 256 10.67 -25.03 -6.43
N LYS A 257 10.97 -26.33 -6.51
CA LYS A 257 11.40 -27.15 -5.36
C LYS A 257 12.87 -26.94 -4.97
N ILE A 258 13.65 -26.23 -5.79
CA ILE A 258 15.03 -25.87 -5.45
C ILE A 258 15.00 -24.84 -4.31
N HIS A 259 15.62 -25.21 -3.18
CA HIS A 259 15.58 -24.40 -1.96
C HIS A 259 16.41 -23.12 -2.05
N GLU A 260 17.62 -23.22 -2.61
CA GLU A 260 18.54 -22.09 -2.73
C GLU A 260 18.06 -21.08 -3.78
N LYS A 261 18.04 -19.79 -3.41
CA LYS A 261 17.48 -18.71 -4.24
C LYS A 261 18.14 -18.62 -5.63
N LYS A 262 19.48 -18.65 -5.68
CA LYS A 262 20.23 -18.47 -6.94
C LYS A 262 20.07 -19.67 -7.89
N PRO A 263 20.32 -20.93 -7.47
CA PRO A 263 20.05 -22.10 -8.29
C PRO A 263 18.60 -22.20 -8.80
N ARG A 264 17.62 -21.82 -7.97
CA ARG A 264 16.21 -21.74 -8.38
C ARG A 264 16.01 -20.71 -9.50
N GLY A 265 16.57 -19.50 -9.34
CA GLY A 265 16.51 -18.44 -10.35
C GLY A 265 17.14 -18.85 -11.67
N ASP A 266 18.28 -19.54 -11.64
CA ASP A 266 18.97 -20.04 -12.82
C ASP A 266 18.13 -21.08 -13.57
N ALA A 267 17.48 -22.01 -12.86
CA ALA A 267 16.60 -23.02 -13.46
C ALA A 267 15.34 -22.43 -14.10
N ILE A 268 14.70 -21.45 -13.46
CA ILE A 268 13.55 -20.73 -14.02
C ILE A 268 13.99 -19.93 -15.26
N SER A 269 15.15 -19.28 -15.20
CA SER A 269 15.71 -18.54 -16.33
C SER A 269 16.02 -19.46 -17.52
N ALA A 270 16.52 -20.66 -17.27
CA ALA A 270 16.74 -21.66 -18.32
C ALA A 270 15.43 -22.09 -18.99
N ALA A 271 14.35 -22.29 -18.23
CA ALA A 271 13.03 -22.61 -18.78
C ALA A 271 12.48 -21.45 -19.64
N ARG A 272 12.65 -20.20 -19.18
CA ARG A 272 12.28 -19.00 -19.92
C ARG A 272 13.05 -18.89 -21.23
N ASN A 273 14.37 -19.05 -21.20
CA ASN A 273 15.21 -18.95 -22.39
C ASN A 273 14.84 -20.03 -23.42
N LYS A 274 14.58 -21.26 -22.97
CA LYS A 274 14.13 -22.35 -23.85
C LYS A 274 12.82 -22.01 -24.56
N LEU A 275 11.85 -21.42 -23.85
CA LEU A 275 10.59 -20.98 -24.44
C LEU A 275 10.80 -19.85 -25.45
N GLN A 276 11.60 -18.86 -25.06
CA GLN A 276 11.92 -17.70 -25.89
C GLN A 276 12.58 -18.13 -27.20
N GLU A 277 13.63 -18.95 -27.13
CA GLU A 277 14.37 -19.45 -28.28
C GLU A 277 13.49 -20.25 -29.24
N HIS A 278 12.54 -21.05 -28.71
CA HIS A 278 11.64 -21.84 -29.53
C HIS A 278 10.71 -20.97 -30.40
N PHE A 279 10.18 -19.88 -29.84
CA PHE A 279 9.22 -19.01 -30.51
C PHE A 279 9.82 -17.73 -31.09
N GLN A 280 11.11 -17.45 -30.90
CA GLN A 280 11.74 -16.21 -31.32
C GLN A 280 11.57 -15.92 -32.82
N ALA A 281 11.66 -16.96 -33.67
CA ALA A 281 11.50 -16.81 -35.12
C ALA A 281 10.04 -16.55 -35.54
N GLN A 282 9.08 -17.12 -34.83
CA GLN A 282 7.64 -16.99 -35.12
C GLN A 282 7.04 -15.72 -34.51
N TYR A 283 7.48 -15.35 -33.31
CA TYR A 283 7.01 -14.21 -32.52
C TYR A 283 8.20 -13.44 -31.91
N PRO A 284 8.93 -12.63 -32.68
CA PRO A 284 10.11 -11.89 -32.20
C PRO A 284 9.83 -10.96 -31.00
N GLU A 285 8.63 -10.40 -30.93
CA GLU A 285 8.20 -9.45 -29.89
C GLU A 285 7.55 -10.15 -28.66
N SER A 286 7.59 -11.48 -28.58
CA SER A 286 6.96 -12.25 -27.48
C SER A 286 7.74 -12.23 -26.15
N GLY A 287 8.88 -11.53 -26.09
CA GLY A 287 9.79 -11.53 -24.95
C GLY A 287 9.13 -11.28 -23.58
N ASP A 288 8.33 -10.21 -23.50
CA ASP A 288 7.64 -9.83 -22.28
C ASP A 288 6.49 -10.80 -21.94
N TYR A 289 5.81 -11.32 -22.97
CA TYR A 289 4.75 -12.31 -22.80
C TYR A 289 5.30 -13.62 -22.24
N VAL A 290 6.40 -14.12 -22.81
CA VAL A 290 7.11 -15.32 -22.36
C VAL A 290 7.56 -15.17 -20.91
N ALA A 291 8.07 -13.99 -20.53
CA ALA A 291 8.43 -13.69 -19.15
C ALA A 291 7.23 -13.80 -18.20
N GLY A 292 6.14 -13.11 -18.52
CA GLY A 292 4.92 -13.11 -17.72
C GLY A 292 4.28 -14.50 -17.60
N LEU A 293 4.27 -15.28 -18.69
CA LEU A 293 3.74 -16.65 -18.69
C LEU A 293 4.56 -17.57 -17.76
N ILE A 294 5.89 -17.49 -17.80
CA ILE A 294 6.75 -18.27 -16.90
C ILE A 294 6.50 -17.88 -15.44
N ASP A 295 6.41 -16.58 -15.13
CA ASP A 295 6.10 -16.10 -13.79
C ASP A 295 4.73 -16.58 -13.31
N GLU A 296 3.72 -16.59 -14.19
CA GLU A 296 2.40 -17.13 -13.89
C GLU A 296 2.42 -18.65 -13.64
N MET A 297 3.15 -19.39 -14.45
CA MET A 297 3.35 -20.85 -14.26
C MET A 297 4.05 -21.14 -12.93
N VAL A 298 5.08 -20.38 -12.58
CA VAL A 298 5.78 -20.46 -11.29
C VAL A 298 4.80 -20.17 -10.15
N LYS A 299 4.03 -19.08 -10.24
CA LYS A 299 3.02 -18.68 -9.24
C LYS A 299 1.97 -19.77 -9.03
N LYS A 300 1.40 -20.33 -10.11
CA LYS A 300 0.42 -21.43 -10.06
C LYS A 300 1.02 -22.69 -9.43
N THR A 301 2.24 -23.04 -9.83
CA THR A 301 2.93 -24.24 -9.33
C THR A 301 3.26 -24.11 -7.84
N MET A 302 3.82 -22.96 -7.42
CA MET A 302 4.07 -22.66 -6.00
C MET A 302 2.78 -22.76 -5.17
N ARG A 303 1.68 -22.21 -5.67
CA ARG A 303 0.39 -22.26 -4.97
C ARG A 303 -0.13 -23.69 -4.83
N SER A 304 -0.07 -24.50 -5.87
CA SER A 304 -0.49 -25.91 -5.82
C SER A 304 0.38 -26.73 -4.85
N LEU A 305 1.71 -26.54 -4.85
CA LEU A 305 2.59 -27.21 -3.89
C LEU A 305 2.21 -26.89 -2.42
N ILE A 306 1.87 -25.64 -2.14
CA ILE A 306 1.50 -25.19 -0.79
C ILE A 306 0.11 -25.71 -0.40
N VAL A 307 -0.89 -25.55 -1.27
CA VAL A 307 -2.29 -25.85 -0.94
C VAL A 307 -2.58 -27.35 -0.99
N ASP A 308 -2.13 -28.02 -2.05
CA ASP A 308 -2.50 -29.41 -2.33
C ASP A 308 -1.50 -30.39 -1.69
N GLU A 309 -0.20 -30.10 -1.81
CA GLU A 309 0.88 -30.98 -1.34
C GLU A 309 1.42 -30.59 0.04
N ARG A 310 0.91 -29.51 0.64
CA ARG A 310 1.37 -28.94 1.91
C ARG A 310 2.89 -28.77 2.01
N THR A 311 3.53 -28.50 0.88
CA THR A 311 4.97 -28.42 0.74
C THR A 311 5.37 -26.99 0.39
N ARG A 312 6.26 -26.41 1.18
CA ARG A 312 6.80 -25.08 0.92
C ARG A 312 7.98 -25.16 -0.05
N ALA A 313 8.21 -24.11 -0.82
CA ALA A 313 9.33 -24.03 -1.77
C ALA A 313 10.71 -24.22 -1.10
N ASP A 314 10.82 -23.90 0.19
CA ASP A 314 12.05 -24.07 0.98
C ASP A 314 12.04 -25.34 1.86
N GLY A 315 11.12 -26.27 1.62
CA GLY A 315 11.09 -27.60 2.26
C GLY A 315 10.60 -27.63 3.72
N ARG A 316 10.34 -26.47 4.33
CA ARG A 316 9.83 -26.37 5.70
C ARG A 316 8.40 -26.88 5.83
N ARG A 317 8.01 -27.27 7.04
CA ARG A 317 6.59 -27.43 7.40
C ARG A 317 5.87 -26.08 7.42
N MET A 318 4.54 -26.10 7.40
CA MET A 318 3.73 -24.86 7.43
C MET A 318 3.93 -24.03 8.69
N ASP A 319 4.17 -24.69 9.82
CA ASP A 319 4.38 -24.10 11.15
C ASP A 319 5.86 -23.88 11.50
N GLU A 320 6.78 -24.28 10.62
CA GLU A 320 8.21 -24.24 10.89
C GLU A 320 8.83 -22.88 10.52
N LEU A 321 9.55 -22.29 11.48
CA LEU A 321 10.32 -21.06 11.28
C LEU A 321 11.68 -21.35 10.62
N ARG A 322 12.26 -20.35 9.94
CA ARG A 322 13.66 -20.42 9.50
C ARG A 322 14.56 -20.38 10.73
N LYS A 323 15.79 -20.91 10.59
CA LYS A 323 16.82 -20.79 11.63
C LYS A 323 17.00 -19.33 12.07
N ILE A 324 16.98 -19.10 13.38
CA ILE A 324 17.18 -17.80 14.00
C ILE A 324 18.54 -17.78 14.70
N THR A 325 19.29 -16.71 14.52
CA THR A 325 20.46 -16.39 15.35
C THR A 325 20.35 -14.95 15.83
N CYS A 326 20.79 -14.73 17.06
CA CYS A 326 20.77 -13.43 17.72
C CYS A 326 22.14 -13.18 18.35
N GLU A 327 22.74 -12.04 18.04
CA GLU A 327 23.99 -11.57 18.63
C GLU A 327 23.80 -10.15 19.16
N THR A 328 24.42 -9.83 20.29
CA THR A 328 24.34 -8.51 20.93
C THR A 328 25.74 -7.98 21.21
N GLY A 329 25.93 -6.65 21.18
CA GLY A 329 27.24 -6.05 21.40
C GLY A 329 28.21 -6.25 20.24
N VAL A 330 27.69 -6.37 19.02
CA VAL A 330 28.47 -6.65 17.79
C VAL A 330 29.31 -5.46 17.32
N LEU A 331 29.00 -4.25 17.78
CA LEU A 331 29.75 -3.02 17.46
C LEU A 331 30.40 -2.42 18.72
N PRO A 332 31.67 -1.95 18.63
CA PRO A 332 32.47 -1.63 19.82
C PRO A 332 32.19 -0.26 20.48
N ARG A 333 31.62 0.71 19.76
CA ARG A 333 31.51 2.12 20.23
C ARG A 333 30.09 2.63 20.41
N VAL A 334 29.09 1.95 19.84
CA VAL A 334 27.69 2.39 19.89
C VAL A 334 27.08 2.04 21.25
N HIS A 335 26.05 2.76 21.68
CA HIS A 335 25.43 2.51 22.98
C HIS A 335 24.78 1.12 23.07
N GLY A 336 24.16 0.67 21.97
CA GLY A 336 23.65 -0.70 21.84
C GLY A 336 23.73 -1.19 20.40
N SER A 337 23.97 -2.48 20.22
CA SER A 337 23.93 -3.12 18.91
C SER A 337 23.42 -4.56 18.99
N ALA A 338 22.68 -4.98 17.97
CA ALA A 338 22.23 -6.35 17.80
C ALA A 338 22.30 -6.76 16.33
N LEU A 339 22.69 -8.01 16.07
CA LEU A 339 22.58 -8.65 14.78
C LEU A 339 21.53 -9.77 14.87
N PHE A 340 20.41 -9.56 14.20
CA PHE A 340 19.34 -10.55 14.10
C PHE A 340 19.36 -11.19 12.72
N THR A 341 19.41 -12.52 12.66
CA THR A 341 19.33 -13.26 11.40
C THR A 341 18.21 -14.30 11.49
N ARG A 342 17.33 -14.32 10.49
CA ARG A 342 16.27 -15.33 10.30
C ARG A 342 16.33 -15.89 8.88
N GLY A 343 17.01 -17.01 8.71
CA GLY A 343 17.36 -17.55 7.40
C GLY A 343 18.23 -16.58 6.60
N GLU A 344 17.81 -16.23 5.38
CA GLU A 344 18.51 -15.26 4.53
C GLU A 344 18.21 -13.78 4.87
N THR A 345 17.32 -13.50 5.82
CA THR A 345 17.01 -12.14 6.25
C THR A 345 17.87 -11.76 7.44
N GLN A 346 18.63 -10.68 7.32
CA GLN A 346 19.50 -10.18 8.39
C GLN A 346 19.27 -8.69 8.64
N ALA A 347 19.27 -8.28 9.90
CA ALA A 347 19.14 -6.90 10.33
C ALA A 347 20.21 -6.57 11.38
N LEU A 348 21.03 -5.55 11.10
CA LEU A 348 21.90 -4.91 12.07
C LEU A 348 21.14 -3.72 12.68
N VAL A 349 20.85 -3.80 13.97
CA VAL A 349 20.11 -2.77 14.71
C VAL A 349 21.08 -2.07 15.65
N VAL A 350 21.05 -0.74 15.66
CA VAL A 350 21.91 0.10 16.50
C VAL A 350 21.03 1.04 17.32
N THR A 351 21.35 1.17 18.60
CA THR A 351 20.65 2.05 19.53
C THR A 351 21.59 3.16 19.98
N THR A 352 21.07 4.39 20.01
CA THR A 352 21.76 5.58 20.50
C THR A 352 20.87 6.29 21.50
N LEU A 353 21.39 6.60 22.68
CA LEU A 353 20.75 7.44 23.69
C LEU A 353 21.18 8.90 23.50
N GLY A 354 20.23 9.81 23.58
CA GLY A 354 20.43 11.26 23.50
C GLY A 354 19.84 11.98 24.72
N MET A 355 20.11 13.27 24.84
CA MET A 355 19.55 14.13 25.88
C MET A 355 18.13 14.58 25.50
N MET A 356 17.18 14.37 26.40
CA MET A 356 15.80 14.86 26.24
C MET A 356 15.78 16.39 26.09
N GLY A 357 14.92 16.90 25.20
CA GLY A 357 14.78 18.31 24.88
C GLY A 357 15.88 18.89 23.98
N VAL A 358 16.99 18.16 23.77
CA VAL A 358 18.08 18.58 22.87
C VAL A 358 18.09 17.74 21.60
N ASP A 359 18.03 16.41 21.76
CA ASP A 359 18.08 15.45 20.65
C ASP A 359 16.69 14.97 20.21
N ASP A 360 15.62 15.48 20.84
CA ASP A 360 14.25 15.18 20.44
C ASP A 360 13.98 15.74 19.04
N GLN A 361 13.32 14.95 18.18
CA GLN A 361 12.99 15.40 16.83
C GLN A 361 11.74 16.28 16.86
N ILE A 362 11.91 17.57 16.58
CA ILE A 362 10.81 18.51 16.39
C ILE A 362 10.12 18.18 15.06
N LEU A 363 8.81 17.99 15.11
CA LEU A 363 7.96 17.78 13.95
C LEU A 363 7.26 19.10 13.62
N ASP A 364 7.32 19.52 12.36
CA ASP A 364 6.54 20.65 11.85
C ASP A 364 5.62 20.12 10.75
N GLY A 365 4.53 19.48 11.19
CA GLY A 365 3.46 18.98 10.33
C GLY A 365 2.22 19.87 10.33
N LEU A 366 1.09 19.29 9.92
CA LEU A 366 -0.22 19.95 9.97
C LEU A 366 -0.80 20.09 11.37
N LYS A 367 -0.32 19.27 12.33
CA LYS A 367 -0.74 19.38 13.72
C LYS A 367 -0.17 20.65 14.34
N GLN A 368 -1.00 21.38 15.08
CA GLN A 368 -0.60 22.62 15.75
C GLN A 368 0.28 22.34 16.96
N ASP A 369 -0.10 21.36 17.77
CA ASP A 369 0.61 20.97 19.00
C ASP A 369 1.29 19.60 18.85
N GLU A 370 2.05 19.41 17.77
CA GLU A 370 2.73 18.14 17.53
C GLU A 370 3.87 17.93 18.54
N PRO A 371 3.80 16.89 19.41
CA PRO A 371 4.85 16.67 20.39
C PRO A 371 6.14 16.22 19.71
N ALA A 372 7.27 16.62 20.28
CA ALA A 372 8.58 16.19 19.79
C ALA A 372 8.70 14.66 19.88
N LYS A 373 9.22 14.05 18.82
CA LYS A 373 9.40 12.60 18.71
C LYS A 373 10.64 12.19 19.50
N ARG A 374 10.41 11.48 20.60
CA ARG A 374 11.46 10.97 21.52
C ARG A 374 11.99 9.60 21.12
N PHE A 375 11.13 8.77 20.52
CA PHE A 375 11.54 7.47 19.98
C PHE A 375 11.65 7.58 18.46
N ILE A 376 12.88 7.46 17.97
CA ILE A 376 13.21 7.62 16.56
C ILE A 376 13.66 6.27 16.02
N LEU A 377 12.96 5.77 15.01
CA LEU A 377 13.30 4.56 14.30
C LEU A 377 13.62 4.92 12.85
N HIS A 378 14.79 4.49 12.38
CA HIS A 378 15.20 4.66 10.99
C HIS A 378 15.50 3.29 10.39
N TYR A 379 14.85 3.00 9.28
CA TYR A 379 15.05 1.79 8.50
C TYR A 379 15.78 2.12 7.21
N ASN A 380 16.86 1.39 6.93
CA ASN A 380 17.65 1.54 5.71
C ASN A 380 17.68 0.22 4.96
N PHE A 381 17.43 0.26 3.65
CA PHE A 381 17.41 -0.92 2.78
C PHE A 381 18.41 -0.76 1.63
N PRO A 382 19.71 -0.95 1.90
CA PRO A 382 20.74 -0.76 0.89
C PRO A 382 20.66 -1.82 -0.22
N PRO A 383 21.08 -1.51 -1.46
CA PRO A 383 20.92 -2.40 -2.61
C PRO A 383 21.75 -3.70 -2.48
N PHE A 384 22.86 -3.67 -1.73
CA PHE A 384 23.63 -4.87 -1.44
C PHE A 384 22.87 -5.90 -0.58
N SER A 385 21.81 -5.49 0.13
CA SER A 385 20.99 -6.42 0.93
C SER A 385 20.29 -7.48 0.07
N VAL A 386 20.11 -7.20 -1.22
CA VAL A 386 19.53 -8.10 -2.22
C VAL A 386 20.52 -8.48 -3.33
N GLY A 387 21.79 -8.07 -3.21
CA GLY A 387 22.83 -8.34 -4.19
C GLY A 387 22.73 -7.53 -5.48
N GLU A 388 22.06 -6.37 -5.44
CA GLU A 388 21.87 -5.52 -6.62
C GLU A 388 22.75 -4.26 -6.58
N VAL A 389 22.91 -3.63 -7.76
CA VAL A 389 23.60 -2.34 -7.90
C VAL A 389 22.58 -1.25 -8.17
N ARG A 390 22.42 -0.32 -7.23
CA ARG A 390 21.59 0.90 -7.38
C ARG A 390 22.27 2.08 -6.68
N PRO A 391 22.02 3.34 -7.12
CA PRO A 391 22.56 4.50 -6.43
C PRO A 391 22.06 4.60 -4.98
N MET A 392 22.97 4.86 -4.03
CA MET A 392 22.60 5.20 -2.65
C MET A 392 21.96 6.59 -2.63
N ARG A 393 20.64 6.64 -2.41
CA ARG A 393 19.86 7.88 -2.27
C ARG A 393 19.29 7.97 -0.86
N GLY A 394 18.61 9.07 -0.55
CA GLY A 394 17.82 9.17 0.68
C GLY A 394 16.68 8.13 0.71
N PRO A 395 16.06 7.92 1.88
CA PRO A 395 15.09 6.85 2.06
C PRO A 395 13.89 7.02 1.14
N GLY A 396 13.51 5.93 0.48
CA GLY A 396 12.33 5.82 -0.34
C GLY A 396 11.06 5.60 0.49
N ARG A 397 9.90 5.62 -0.16
CA ARG A 397 8.60 5.46 0.53
C ARG A 397 8.50 4.11 1.26
N ARG A 398 9.03 3.03 0.67
CA ARG A 398 9.01 1.69 1.30
C ARG A 398 9.84 1.65 2.58
N GLU A 399 10.99 2.33 2.60
CA GLU A 399 11.85 2.37 3.79
C GLU A 399 11.23 3.19 4.91
N ILE A 400 10.47 4.23 4.59
CA ILE A 400 9.75 5.04 5.59
C ILE A 400 8.55 4.30 6.17
N GLY A 401 7.90 3.46 5.37
CA GLY A 401 6.74 2.68 5.83
C GLY A 401 7.07 1.28 6.34
N HIS A 402 8.35 0.89 6.40
CA HIS A 402 8.82 -0.30 7.12
C HIS A 402 9.44 0.17 8.43
#